data_AF-A0A3D2F430-F1
#
_entry.id   AF-A0A3D2F430-F1
#
_cell.length_a   1.000
_cell.length_b   1.000
_cell.length_c   1.000
_cell.angle_alpha   90.00
_cell.angle_beta   90.00
_cell.angle_gamma   90.00
#
_symmetry.space_group_name_H-M   'P 1'
#
loop_
_entity.id
_entity.type
_entity.pdbx_description
1 polymer ?
#
loop_
_entity_poly.entity_id
_entity_poly.type
_entity_poly.pdbx_seq_one_letter_code
_entity_poly.pdbx_strand_id
1 'polypeptide(L)'
;MTAQDIIDRLALEAHPEGGFYRQTWRAENEGRAVGTCIYFLLKDGGHSHWHRVDATEIWLYHAGAPLVLSLSETDEGPATDHLLTPDLTKGEPQLIVPEGH
;
A
#
# COMPACT_ATOMS: atom_id res chain seq x y z
N MET A 1 20.57 -1.41 1.06
CA MET A 1 19.73 -2.61 1.29
C MET A 1 18.98 -2.89 0.01
N THR A 2 18.97 -4.14 -0.43
CA THR A 2 18.18 -4.62 -1.57
C THR A 2 16.72 -4.87 -1.14
N ALA A 3 15.82 -5.09 -2.11
CA ALA A 3 14.45 -5.50 -1.80
C ALA A 3 14.39 -6.83 -1.04
N GLN A 4 15.30 -7.78 -1.35
CA GLN A 4 15.38 -9.05 -0.63
C GLN A 4 15.85 -8.85 0.82
N ASP A 5 16.85 -7.99 1.04
CA ASP A 5 17.32 -7.68 2.40
C ASP A 5 16.18 -7.15 3.28
N ILE A 6 15.29 -6.32 2.71
CA ILE A 6 14.13 -5.76 3.42
C ILE A 6 13.09 -6.84 3.71
N ILE A 7 12.77 -7.69 2.74
CA ILE A 7 11.84 -8.82 2.92
C ILE A 7 12.32 -9.72 4.06
N ASP A 8 13.59 -10.11 4.05
CA ASP A 8 14.16 -10.99 5.07
C ASP A 8 14.19 -10.30 6.44
N ARG A 9 14.63 -9.03 6.48
CA ARG A 9 14.74 -8.25 7.71
C ARG A 9 13.39 -7.97 8.37
N LEU A 10 12.35 -7.77 7.58
CA LEU A 10 11.00 -7.49 8.03
C LEU A 10 10.10 -8.73 8.02
N ALA A 11 10.62 -9.91 7.69
CA ALA A 11 9.86 -11.15 7.58
C ALA A 11 8.56 -10.98 6.77
N LEU A 12 8.68 -10.39 5.57
CA LEU A 12 7.53 -10.19 4.68
C LEU A 12 7.20 -11.49 3.94
N GLU A 13 5.91 -11.74 3.76
CA GLU A 13 5.37 -12.87 3.00
C GLU A 13 4.70 -12.39 1.72
N ALA A 14 4.48 -13.27 0.73
CA ALA A 14 3.80 -12.89 -0.49
C ALA A 14 2.35 -12.45 -0.20
N HIS A 15 1.92 -11.33 -0.75
CA HIS A 15 0.54 -10.85 -0.61
C HIS A 15 -0.35 -11.44 -1.72
N PRO A 16 -1.62 -11.80 -1.44
CA PRO A 16 -2.54 -12.33 -2.46
C PRO A 16 -2.73 -11.40 -3.67
N GLU A 17 -2.65 -10.08 -3.45
CA GLU A 17 -2.82 -9.08 -4.50
C GLU A 17 -1.52 -8.76 -5.24
N GLY A 18 -0.41 -9.42 -4.91
CA GLY A 18 0.91 -9.13 -5.44
C GLY A 18 1.78 -8.31 -4.48
N GLY A 19 3.09 -8.42 -4.63
CA GLY A 19 4.04 -7.86 -3.68
C GLY A 19 4.26 -8.72 -2.44
N PHE A 20 4.83 -8.09 -1.41
CA PHE A 20 5.16 -8.70 -0.13
C PHE A 20 4.62 -7.85 1.00
N TYR A 21 4.13 -8.47 2.07
CA TYR A 21 3.54 -7.76 3.19
C TYR A 21 3.79 -8.45 4.54
N ARG A 22 3.54 -7.70 5.61
CA ARG A 22 3.38 -8.27 6.96
C ARG A 22 2.56 -7.34 7.82
N GLN A 23 1.51 -7.85 8.47
CA GLN A 23 0.77 -7.08 9.47
C GLN A 23 1.62 -6.84 10.72
N THR A 24 1.72 -5.58 11.14
CA THR A 24 2.52 -5.13 12.29
C THR A 24 1.66 -4.74 13.47
N TRP A 25 0.40 -4.36 13.23
CA TRP A 25 -0.55 -3.97 14.26
C TRP A 25 -1.99 -4.26 13.84
N ARG A 26 -2.84 -4.54 14.82
CA ARG A 26 -4.29 -4.67 14.70
C ARG A 26 -4.91 -4.12 15.98
N ALA A 27 -5.92 -3.27 15.86
CA ALA A 27 -6.61 -2.71 17.01
C ALA A 27 -7.29 -3.80 17.86
N GLU A 28 -7.24 -3.65 19.19
CA GLU A 28 -7.95 -4.51 20.13
C GLU A 28 -9.31 -3.89 20.46
N ASN A 29 -10.35 -4.37 19.78
CA ASN A 29 -11.74 -3.99 20.03
C ASN A 29 -12.68 -5.16 19.69
N GLU A 30 -13.93 -5.10 20.15
CA GLU A 30 -14.96 -6.06 19.74
C GLU A 30 -15.34 -5.87 18.27
N GLY A 31 -15.55 -6.97 17.53
CA GLY A 31 -15.93 -6.95 16.12
C GLY A 31 -14.75 -6.82 15.14
N ARG A 32 -14.99 -6.17 13.99
CA ARG A 32 -13.93 -5.84 13.02
C ARG A 32 -12.98 -4.82 13.67
N ALA A 33 -11.67 -5.03 13.51
CA ALA A 33 -10.69 -4.11 14.07
C ALA A 33 -10.88 -2.71 13.46
N VAL A 34 -10.90 -1.68 14.30
CA VAL A 34 -11.04 -0.28 13.84
C VAL A 34 -9.83 0.21 13.04
N GLY A 35 -8.74 -0.56 13.04
CA GLY A 35 -7.60 -0.34 12.19
C GLY A 35 -6.62 -1.51 12.22
N THR A 36 -5.83 -1.59 11.15
CA THR A 36 -4.66 -2.46 11.02
C THR A 36 -3.51 -1.66 10.43
N CYS A 37 -2.29 -2.14 10.62
CA CYS A 37 -1.12 -1.59 9.95
C CYS A 37 -0.28 -2.73 9.40
N ILE A 38 0.27 -2.53 8.21
CA ILE A 38 1.12 -3.49 7.53
C ILE A 38 2.39 -2.80 7.03
N TYR A 39 3.45 -3.57 6.84
CA TYR A 39 4.43 -3.25 5.81
C TYR A 39 3.98 -3.82 4.48
N PHE A 40 4.27 -3.11 3.40
CA PHE A 40 4.06 -3.55 2.03
C PHE A 40 5.27 -3.19 1.17
N LEU A 41 5.66 -4.08 0.25
CA LEU A 41 6.81 -3.90 -0.62
C LEU A 41 6.56 -4.49 -2.00
N LEU A 42 6.88 -3.72 -3.03
CA LEU A 42 6.98 -4.17 -4.41
C LEU A 42 8.45 -4.28 -4.84
N LYS A 43 8.79 -5.37 -5.53
CA LYS A 43 10.07 -5.50 -6.25
C LYS A 43 9.95 -4.85 -7.63
N ASP A 44 11.09 -4.68 -8.29
CA ASP A 44 11.11 -4.30 -9.72
C ASP A 44 10.21 -5.23 -10.55
N GLY A 45 9.37 -4.64 -11.42
CA GLY A 45 8.35 -5.34 -12.20
C GLY A 45 7.13 -5.86 -11.41
N GLY A 46 7.12 -5.75 -10.08
CA GLY A 46 5.98 -6.10 -9.24
C GLY A 46 4.88 -5.04 -9.27
N HIS A 47 3.63 -5.46 -9.16
CA HIS A 47 2.47 -4.59 -9.03
C HIS A 47 1.50 -5.17 -8.02
N SER A 48 0.69 -4.30 -7.41
CA SER A 48 -0.54 -4.72 -6.73
C SER A 48 -1.65 -4.75 -7.77
N HIS A 49 -2.40 -5.84 -7.83
CA HIS A 49 -3.55 -5.95 -8.73
C HIS A 49 -4.69 -5.04 -8.25
N TRP A 50 -5.59 -4.67 -9.16
CA TRP A 50 -6.81 -3.97 -8.80
C TRP A 50 -7.60 -4.75 -7.76
N HIS A 51 -7.94 -4.07 -6.67
CA HIS A 51 -8.73 -4.58 -5.57
C HIS A 51 -9.45 -3.40 -4.93
N ARG A 52 -10.40 -3.71 -4.05
CA ARG A 52 -11.19 -2.73 -3.33
C ARG A 52 -11.39 -3.19 -1.90
N VAL A 53 -11.35 -2.24 -0.98
CA VAL A 53 -11.57 -2.47 0.45
C VAL A 53 -12.77 -1.68 0.96
N ASP A 54 -13.47 -2.26 1.93
CA ASP A 54 -14.60 -1.69 2.66
C ASP A 54 -14.13 -0.87 3.89
N ALA A 55 -12.97 -0.20 3.75
CA ALA A 55 -12.42 0.74 4.71
C ALA A 55 -11.46 1.70 4.02
N THR A 56 -11.20 2.86 4.62
CA THR A 56 -10.13 3.76 4.17
C THR A 56 -8.75 3.12 4.36
N GLU A 57 -7.90 3.23 3.34
CA GLU A 57 -6.51 2.81 3.41
C GLU A 57 -5.57 4.03 3.33
N ILE A 58 -4.53 4.04 4.17
CA ILE A 58 -3.53 5.12 4.21
C ILE A 58 -2.18 4.53 3.80
N TRP A 59 -1.66 5.03 2.68
CA TRP A 59 -0.36 4.64 2.16
C TRP A 59 0.72 5.58 2.67
N LEU A 60 1.80 5.02 3.23
CA LEU A 60 2.92 5.74 3.80
C LEU A 60 4.21 5.31 3.11
N TYR A 61 4.90 6.25 2.46
CA TYR A 61 6.22 5.98 1.90
C TYR A 61 7.25 5.77 3.01
N HIS A 62 8.09 4.75 2.85
CA HIS A 62 9.20 4.48 3.76
C HIS A 62 10.56 4.48 3.05
N ALA A 63 10.70 3.77 1.94
CA ALA A 63 11.97 3.62 1.23
C ALA A 63 11.77 3.12 -0.20
N GLY A 64 12.81 3.27 -1.04
CA GLY A 64 12.85 2.73 -2.39
C GLY A 64 12.51 3.76 -3.46
N ALA A 65 11.98 3.28 -4.59
CA ALA A 65 11.48 4.16 -5.64
C ALA A 65 10.11 4.73 -5.25
N PRO A 66 9.71 5.90 -5.79
CA PRO A 66 8.34 6.37 -5.72
C PRO A 66 7.35 5.34 -6.26
N LEU A 67 6.13 5.33 -5.73
CA LEU A 67 5.06 4.46 -6.17
C LEU A 67 4.00 5.28 -6.91
N VAL A 68 3.53 4.76 -8.04
CA VAL A 68 2.29 5.24 -8.66
C VAL A 68 1.13 4.45 -8.07
N LEU A 69 0.17 5.15 -7.49
CA LEU A 69 -1.05 4.60 -6.93
C LEU A 69 -2.23 5.04 -7.81
N SER A 70 -2.80 4.10 -8.54
CA SER A 70 -3.94 4.34 -9.44
C SER A 70 -5.25 4.06 -8.69
N LEU A 71 -6.14 5.05 -8.61
CA LEU A 71 -7.42 4.95 -7.89
C LEU A 71 -8.58 5.10 -8.87
N SER A 72 -9.67 4.36 -8.64
CA SER A 72 -10.92 4.59 -9.37
C SER A 72 -12.12 4.40 -8.46
N GLU A 73 -13.11 5.29 -8.55
CA GLU A 73 -14.32 5.17 -7.72
C GLU A 73 -15.21 3.98 -8.15
N THR A 74 -15.09 3.53 -9.40
CA THR A 74 -15.89 2.42 -9.95
C THR A 74 -15.06 1.51 -10.86
N ASP A 75 -15.57 0.31 -11.13
CA ASP A 75 -14.91 -0.68 -11.99
C ASP A 75 -14.78 -0.19 -13.46
N GLU A 76 -15.60 0.77 -13.86
CA GLU A 76 -15.64 1.34 -15.21
C GLU A 76 -14.67 2.50 -15.44
N GLY A 77 -14.10 3.08 -14.38
CA GLY A 77 -13.19 4.20 -14.50
C GLY A 77 -13.85 5.58 -14.54
N PRO A 78 -13.05 6.65 -14.78
CA PRO A 78 -11.62 6.59 -15.06
C PRO A 78 -10.78 6.31 -13.80
N ALA A 79 -9.60 5.73 -14.01
CA ALA A 79 -8.56 5.70 -12.99
C ALA A 79 -7.76 7.01 -12.98
N THR A 80 -7.36 7.47 -11.80
CA THR A 80 -6.46 8.62 -11.61
C THR A 80 -5.19 8.15 -10.93
N ASP A 81 -4.04 8.53 -11.50
CA ASP A 81 -2.73 8.20 -10.95
C ASP A 81 -2.26 9.25 -9.95
N HIS A 82 -1.80 8.77 -8.80
CA HIS A 82 -1.20 9.58 -7.74
C HIS A 82 0.24 9.12 -7.48
N LEU A 83 1.15 10.07 -7.23
CA LEU A 83 2.54 9.77 -6.94
C LEU A 83 2.81 9.79 -5.44
N LEU A 84 3.07 8.62 -4.86
CA LEU A 84 3.54 8.46 -3.48
C LEU A 84 5.06 8.56 -3.45
N THR A 85 5.60 9.63 -2.87
CA THR A 85 7.03 9.96 -2.99
C THR A 85 7.57 10.75 -1.78
N PRO A 86 8.84 10.55 -1.37
CA PRO A 86 9.48 11.43 -0.40
C PRO A 86 9.91 12.78 -0.99
N ASP A 87 9.89 12.92 -2.32
CA ASP A 87 10.23 14.15 -3.01
C ASP A 87 9.07 15.15 -2.92
N LEU A 88 9.11 15.99 -1.89
CA LEU A 88 8.09 17.01 -1.61
C LEU A 88 7.93 18.08 -2.71
N THR A 89 8.81 18.11 -3.71
CA THR A 89 8.65 18.99 -4.87
C THR A 89 7.76 18.39 -5.95
N LYS A 90 7.48 17.08 -5.88
CA LYS A 90 6.70 16.33 -6.89
C LYS A 90 5.40 15.74 -6.35
N GLY A 91 5.33 15.45 -5.05
CA GLY A 91 4.17 14.84 -4.43
C GLY A 91 4.34 14.72 -2.93
N GLU A 92 3.60 13.79 -2.33
CA GLU A 92 3.56 13.62 -0.88
C GLU A 92 3.95 12.18 -0.49
N PRO A 93 4.57 11.98 0.69
CA PRO A 93 4.93 10.66 1.19
C PRO A 93 3.74 9.94 1.84
N GLN A 94 2.54 10.52 1.76
CA GLN A 94 1.31 9.96 2.29
C GLN A 94 0.18 10.17 1.29
N LEU A 95 -0.61 9.13 1.05
CA LEU A 95 -1.84 9.19 0.26
C LEU A 95 -2.96 8.43 0.97
N ILE A 96 -4.20 8.82 0.70
CA ILE A 96 -5.39 8.19 1.25
C ILE A 96 -6.19 7.59 0.10
N VAL A 97 -6.48 6.30 0.17
CA VAL A 97 -7.46 5.62 -0.68
C VAL A 97 -8.78 5.62 0.08
N PRO A 98 -9.82 6.34 -0.40
CA PRO A 98 -11.11 6.34 0.28
C PRO A 98 -11.72 4.93 0.24
N GLU A 99 -12.64 4.69 1.17
CA GLU A 99 -13.39 3.42 1.18
C GLU A 99 -14.08 3.19 -0.18
N GLY A 100 -14.01 1.95 -0.68
CA GLY A 100 -14.73 1.55 -1.87
C GLY A 100 -14.13 2.01 -3.22
N HIS A 101 -12.90 2.54 -3.22
CA HIS A 101 -12.14 2.88 -4.43
C HIS A 101 -11.19 1.75 -4.86
#